data_AF-A0A7K0WDG6-F1
#
_entry.id   AF-A0A7K0WDG6-F1
#
_cell.length_a   1.000
_cell.length_b   1.000
_cell.length_c   1.000
_cell.angle_alpha   90.00
_cell.angle_beta   90.00
_cell.angle_gamma   90.00
#
_symmetry.space_group_name_H-M   'P 1'
#
loop_
_entity.id
_entity.type
_entity.pdbx_description
1 polymer ?
#
loop_
_entity_poly.entity_id
_entity_poly.type
_entity_poly.pdbx_seq_one_letter_code
_entity_poly.pdbx_strand_id
1 'polypeptide(L)' 'MSENETPEALKVRLFEEQALQYMPQLYGVAMQKTKNPADAEDLVQETMVKAFKAFNQFEQGTNLKAWLF' A
#
# COMPACT_ATOMS: atom_id res chain seq x y z
N MET A 1 3.79 -27.98 9.38
CA MET A 1 2.73 -27.14 8.78
C MET A 1 3.43 -26.06 7.99
N SER A 2 2.89 -25.77 6.79
CA SER A 2 3.30 -24.71 5.85
C SER A 2 4.36 -25.09 4.80
N GLU A 3 4.02 -26.04 3.90
CA GLU A 3 4.60 -26.11 2.55
C GLU A 3 3.46 -25.77 1.56
N ASN A 4 3.70 -24.81 0.64
CA ASN A 4 2.81 -24.20 -0.37
C ASN A 4 2.08 -22.89 -0.03
N GLU A 5 2.79 -21.86 0.44
CA GLU A 5 2.32 -20.48 0.18
C GLU A 5 2.62 -20.14 -1.30
N THR A 6 1.59 -19.78 -2.07
CA THR A 6 1.80 -19.34 -3.46
C THR A 6 2.50 -17.98 -3.49
N PRO A 7 3.26 -17.63 -4.55
CA PRO A 7 3.90 -16.31 -4.65
C PRO A 7 2.92 -15.14 -4.49
N GLU A 8 1.68 -15.31 -4.97
CA GLU A 8 0.63 -14.32 -4.83
C GLU A 8 0.15 -14.19 -3.37
N ALA A 9 -0.03 -15.30 -2.66
CA ALA A 9 -0.42 -15.26 -1.24
C ALA A 9 0.66 -14.58 -0.38
N LEU A 10 1.94 -14.87 -0.65
CA LEU A 10 3.05 -14.22 0.03
C LEU A 10 3.10 -12.72 -0.26
N LYS A 11 2.86 -12.32 -1.53
CA LYS A 11 2.77 -10.92 -1.93
C LYS A 11 1.67 -10.18 -1.18
N VAL A 12 0.48 -10.76 -1.10
CA VAL A 12 -0.66 -10.19 -0.35
C VAL A 12 -0.27 -9.97 1.11
N ARG A 13 0.23 -11.01 1.77
CA ARG A 13 0.60 -10.94 3.19
C ARG A 13 1.67 -9.88 3.45
N LEU A 14 2.76 -9.88 2.66
CA LEU A 14 3.85 -8.91 2.82
C LEU A 14 3.38 -7.48 2.55
N PHE A 15 2.51 -7.28 1.56
CA PHE A 15 1.95 -5.96 1.29
C PHE A 15 1.04 -5.50 2.43
N GLU A 16 0.19 -6.37 2.95
CA GLU A 16 -0.69 -6.03 4.08
C GLU A 16 0.12 -5.67 5.34
N GLU A 17 1.12 -6.48 5.69
CA GLU A 17 1.98 -6.25 6.86
C GLU A 17 2.80 -4.95 6.74
N GLN A 18 3.27 -4.62 5.54
CA GLN A 18 4.18 -3.50 5.34
C GLN A 18 3.48 -2.20 4.91
N ALA A 19 2.50 -2.25 4.02
CA ALA A 19 1.89 -1.06 3.42
C ALA A 19 0.71 -0.50 4.22
N LEU A 20 -0.10 -1.34 4.89
CA LEU A 20 -1.31 -0.87 5.59
C LEU A 20 -1.00 0.11 6.73
N GLN A 21 0.17 0.01 7.36
CA GLN A 21 0.59 0.97 8.40
C GLN A 21 0.72 2.42 7.88
N TYR A 22 0.87 2.61 6.57
CA TYR A 22 0.97 3.92 5.93
C TYR A 22 -0.37 4.47 5.45
N MET A 23 -1.45 3.69 5.46
CA MET A 23 -2.80 4.13 5.07
C MET A 23 -3.26 5.41 5.79
N PRO A 24 -3.12 5.56 7.12
CA PRO A 24 -3.52 6.80 7.80
C PRO A 24 -2.73 8.03 7.34
N GLN A 25 -1.45 7.85 6.99
CA GLN A 25 -0.58 8.93 6.53
C GLN A 25 -0.94 9.34 5.09
N LEU A 26 -1.18 8.36 4.21
CA LEU A 26 -1.69 8.60 2.86
C LEU A 26 -3.04 9.31 2.90
N TYR A 27 -3.94 8.90 3.80
CA TYR A 27 -5.22 9.56 4.00
C TYR A 27 -5.07 11.00 4.48
N GLY A 28 -4.16 11.27 5.41
CA GLY A 28 -3.86 12.65 5.82
C GLY A 28 -3.39 13.54 4.67
N VAL A 29 -2.51 13.02 3.81
CA VAL A 29 -2.04 13.75 2.61
C VAL A 29 -3.17 13.93 1.58
N ALA A 30 -3.99 12.90 1.37
CA ALA A 30 -5.13 12.96 0.48
C ALA A 30 -6.16 13.99 0.96
N MET A 31 -6.48 14.00 2.25
CA MET A 31 -7.38 14.98 2.87
C MET A 31 -6.90 16.42 2.70
N GLN A 32 -5.58 16.67 2.82
CA GLN A 32 -5.02 18.00 2.57
C GLN A 32 -5.20 18.46 1.12
N LYS A 33 -5.16 17.52 0.17
CA LYS A 33 -5.30 17.80 -1.28
C LYS A 33 -6.75 17.97 -1.70
N THR A 34 -7.65 17.08 -1.28
CA THR A 34 -9.04 17.04 -1.75
C THR A 34 -9.98 17.89 -0.90
N LYS A 35 -9.67 18.04 0.40
CA LYS A 35 -10.57 18.65 1.41
C LYS A 35 -11.95 17.99 1.49
N ASN A 36 -12.06 16.76 0.99
CA ASN A 36 -13.28 15.97 0.96
C ASN A 36 -12.94 14.53 1.37
N PRO A 37 -13.59 13.98 2.41
CA PRO A 37 -13.37 12.62 2.87
C PRO A 37 -13.54 11.56 1.77
N ALA A 38 -14.59 11.64 0.96
CA ALA A 38 -14.87 10.65 -0.09
C ALA A 38 -13.76 10.66 -1.16
N ASP A 39 -13.43 11.84 -1.66
CA ASP A 39 -12.34 11.98 -2.65
C ASP A 39 -10.97 11.57 -2.06
N ALA A 40 -10.76 11.77 -0.76
CA ALA A 40 -9.54 11.34 -0.09
C ALA A 40 -9.47 9.81 0.05
N GLU A 41 -10.57 9.15 0.41
CA GLU A 41 -10.66 7.69 0.45
C GLU A 41 -10.39 7.10 -0.93
N ASP A 42 -11.03 7.64 -1.97
CA ASP A 42 -10.84 7.19 -3.35
C ASP A 42 -9.38 7.34 -3.80
N LEU A 43 -8.74 8.48 -3.48
CA LEU A 43 -7.35 8.71 -3.82
C LEU A 43 -6.39 7.74 -3.11
N VAL A 44 -6.64 7.44 -1.83
CA VAL A 44 -5.86 6.46 -1.08
C VAL A 44 -6.05 5.06 -1.65
N GLN A 45 -7.30 4.66 -1.90
CA GLN A 45 -7.64 3.37 -2.50
C GLN A 45 -6.92 3.20 -3.85
N GLU A 46 -7.00 4.19 -4.74
CA GLU A 46 -6.32 4.14 -6.05
C GLU A 46 -4.80 4.00 -5.89
N THR A 47 -4.21 4.73 -4.94
CA THR A 47 -2.78 4.64 -4.63
C THR A 47 -2.40 3.25 -4.14
N MET A 48 -3.17 2.68 -3.21
CA MET A 48 -2.93 1.34 -2.67
C MET A 48 -3.07 0.25 -3.75
N VAL A 49 -4.04 0.38 -4.65
CA VAL A 49 -4.21 -0.55 -5.78
C VAL A 49 -3.01 -0.49 -6.73
N LYS A 50 -2.52 0.71 -7.05
CA LYS A 50 -1.31 0.88 -7.89
C LYS A 50 -0.07 0.32 -7.19
N ALA A 51 0.09 0.63 -5.90
CA ALA A 51 1.18 0.11 -5.08
C ALA A 51 1.16 -1.43 -5.04
N PHE A 52 0.00 -2.05 -4.79
CA PHE A 52 -0.11 -3.51 -4.79
C PHE A 52 0.25 -4.14 -6.13
N LYS A 53 -0.16 -3.52 -7.25
CA LYS A 53 0.21 -3.99 -8.60
C LYS A 53 1.72 -3.89 -8.84
N ALA A 54 2.36 -2.82 -8.39
CA ALA A 54 3.79 -2.58 -8.54
C ALA A 54 4.65 -3.25 -7.45
N PHE A 55 4.06 -3.85 -6.42
CA PHE A 55 4.80 -4.36 -5.26
C PHE A 55 5.83 -5.45 -5.59
N ASN A 56 5.63 -6.19 -6.69
CA ASN A 56 6.62 -7.16 -7.17
C ASN A 56 7.93 -6.52 -7.64
N GLN A 57 7.92 -5.21 -7.92
CA GLN A 57 9.09 -4.42 -8.29
C GLN A 57 9.74 -3.72 -7.10
N PHE A 58 9.08 -3.74 -5.92
CA PHE A 58 9.62 -3.14 -4.71
C PHE A 58 10.68 -4.07 -4.11
N GLU A 59 11.87 -3.51 -3.87
CA GLU A 59 12.97 -4.22 -3.23
C GLU A 59 12.81 -4.21 -1.71
N GLN A 60 12.67 -5.41 -1.13
CA GLN A 60 12.48 -5.58 0.31
C GLN A 60 13.69 -5.04 1.09
N GLY A 61 13.44 -4.35 2.21
CA GLY A 61 14.47 -3.71 3.01
C GLY A 61 14.83 -2.28 2.57
N THR A 62 14.28 -1.81 1.45
CA THR A 62 14.34 -0.38 1.07
C THR A 62 13.21 0.42 1.73
N ASN A 63 13.21 1.75 1.54
CA ASN A 63 12.27 2.64 2.20
C ASN A 63 10.89 2.61 1.53
N LEU A 64 10.00 1.74 2.03
CA LEU A 64 8.62 1.62 1.53
C LEU A 64 7.83 2.92 1.62
N LYS A 65 8.06 3.73 2.66
CA LYS A 65 7.39 5.03 2.80
C LYS A 65 7.74 5.92 1.59
N ALA A 66 9.03 6.11 1.30
CA ALA A 66 9.46 6.92 0.17
C ALA A 66 9.02 6.37 -1.19
N TRP A 67 8.73 5.06 -1.27
CA TRP A 67 8.20 4.44 -2.48
C TRP A 67 6.69 4.64 -2.66
N LEU A 68 5.94 4.78 -1.56
CA LEU A 68 4.48 5.01 -1.57
C LEU A 68 4.08 6.48 -1.76
N PHE A 69 4.96 7.43 -1.43
CA PHE A 69 4.73 8.88 -1.49
C PHE A 69 5.38 9.52 -2.72
#